data_AF-D8R8E6-F1
#
_entry.id   AF-D8R8E6-F1
#
_cell.length_a   1.000
_cell.length_b   1.000
_cell.length_c   1.000
_cell.angle_alpha   90.00
_cell.angle_beta   90.00
_cell.angle_gamma   90.00
#
_symmetry.space_group_name_H-M   'P 1'
#
loop_
_entity.id
_entity.type
_entity.pdbx_description
1 polymer ?
#
loop_
_entity_poly.entity_id
_entity_poly.type
_entity_poly.pdbx_seq_one_letter_code
_entity_poly.pdbx_strand_id
1 'polypeptide(L)'
;MDFFFLSLRRSEDAKDSRIREALRKVVSKQKAPGLLRLVFHDAGTFSASKGRTMSWADLIAVAGSEAIVICGGPFIPVKLGRLDSSVADIQGELPSEDLNAVALKKIFQSKGFSTQEMVALSGAHTLGSKGFGNPTVFDNSYYDMILFISSTFSWIQLYKRDQSKFYADFTLAYTKLVNLGAEWEG
;
A
#
# COMPACT_ATOMS: atom_id res chain seq x y z
N MET A 1 3.14 -30.30 -10.64
CA MET A 1 2.20 -29.20 -10.35
C MET A 1 0.80 -29.73 -10.62
N ASP A 2 0.01 -29.95 -9.57
CA ASP A 2 -1.31 -30.58 -9.69
C ASP A 2 -2.38 -29.66 -10.28
N PHE A 3 -3.31 -30.26 -11.01
CA PHE A 3 -4.47 -29.62 -11.63
C PHE A 3 -5.31 -28.79 -10.63
N PHE A 4 -5.34 -29.22 -9.36
CA PHE A 4 -6.04 -28.53 -8.27
C PHE A 4 -5.45 -27.14 -7.97
N PHE A 5 -4.12 -27.03 -7.88
CA PHE A 5 -3.45 -25.75 -7.63
C PHE A 5 -3.65 -24.76 -8.79
N LEU A 6 -3.66 -25.25 -10.03
CA LEU A 6 -3.94 -24.42 -11.21
C LEU A 6 -5.38 -23.91 -11.23
N SER A 7 -6.34 -24.73 -10.80
CA SER A 7 -7.75 -24.34 -10.70
C SER A 7 -7.97 -23.27 -9.61
N LEU A 8 -7.36 -23.47 -8.42
CA LEU A 8 -7.41 -22.48 -7.34
C LEU A 8 -6.82 -21.15 -7.77
N ARG A 9 -5.62 -21.16 -8.37
CA ARG A 9 -4.97 -19.94 -8.87
C ARG A 9 -5.83 -19.20 -9.90
N ARG A 10 -6.41 -19.93 -10.87
CA ARG A 10 -7.34 -19.32 -11.85
C ARG A 10 -8.57 -18.72 -11.18
N SER A 11 -9.08 -19.33 -10.12
CA SER A 11 -10.23 -18.81 -9.38
C SER A 11 -9.88 -17.53 -8.59
N GLU A 12 -8.67 -17.47 -8.00
CA GLU A 12 -8.15 -16.28 -7.33
C GLU A 12 -7.91 -15.14 -8.34
N ASP A 13 -7.26 -15.42 -9.46
CA ASP A 13 -7.04 -14.46 -10.54
C ASP A 13 -8.35 -13.90 -11.09
N ALA A 14 -9.38 -14.74 -11.24
CA ALA A 14 -10.70 -14.32 -11.70
C ALA A 14 -11.45 -13.48 -10.66
N LYS A 15 -11.29 -13.78 -9.35
CA LYS A 15 -11.84 -12.96 -8.27
C LYS A 15 -11.17 -11.58 -8.26
N ASP A 16 -9.84 -11.52 -8.25
CA ASP A 16 -9.06 -10.27 -8.26
C ASP A 16 -9.46 -9.38 -9.45
N SER A 17 -9.54 -9.95 -10.65
CA SER A 17 -9.95 -9.22 -11.87
C SER A 17 -11.32 -8.55 -11.74
N ARG A 18 -12.33 -9.28 -11.25
CA ARG A 18 -13.69 -8.74 -11.07
C ARG A 18 -13.74 -7.62 -10.03
N ILE A 19 -12.99 -7.76 -8.95
CA ILE A 19 -12.91 -6.75 -7.88
C ILE A 19 -12.28 -5.47 -8.42
N ARG A 20 -11.17 -5.58 -9.13
CA ARG A 20 -10.49 -4.44 -9.75
C ARG A 20 -11.38 -3.75 -10.78
N GLU A 21 -12.13 -4.50 -11.59
CA GLU A 21 -13.09 -3.91 -12.53
C GLU A 21 -14.19 -3.12 -11.80
N ALA A 22 -14.70 -3.63 -10.67
CA ALA A 22 -15.68 -2.93 -9.86
C ALA A 22 -15.09 -1.67 -9.20
N LEU A 23 -13.87 -1.77 -8.65
CA LEU A 23 -13.17 -0.65 -8.02
C LEU A 23 -12.89 0.48 -9.02
N ARG A 24 -12.52 0.17 -10.26
CA ARG A 24 -12.29 1.18 -11.31
C ARG A 24 -13.53 2.02 -11.63
N LYS A 25 -14.73 1.56 -11.28
CA LYS A 25 -15.97 2.32 -11.46
C LYS A 25 -16.22 3.33 -10.32
N VAL A 26 -15.58 3.15 -9.16
CA VAL A 26 -15.85 3.94 -7.94
C VAL A 26 -14.65 4.71 -7.39
N VAL A 27 -13.44 4.21 -7.66
CA VAL A 27 -12.16 4.83 -7.31
C VAL A 27 -11.82 5.86 -8.38
N SER A 28 -11.57 7.10 -7.93
CA SER A 28 -11.17 8.22 -8.78
C SER A 28 -9.85 8.76 -8.27
N LYS A 29 -9.13 9.48 -9.15
CA LYS A 29 -7.82 10.07 -8.82
C LYS A 29 -7.88 10.97 -7.57
N GLN A 30 -9.00 11.66 -7.36
CA GLN A 30 -9.24 12.53 -6.22
C GLN A 30 -9.42 11.76 -4.90
N LYS A 31 -9.91 10.51 -4.97
CA LYS A 31 -10.09 9.62 -3.80
C LYS A 31 -8.84 8.78 -3.51
N ALA A 32 -7.93 8.64 -4.47
CA ALA A 32 -6.74 7.80 -4.36
C ALA A 32 -5.85 8.11 -3.13
N PRO A 33 -5.56 9.38 -2.77
CA PRO A 33 -4.76 9.67 -1.58
C PRO A 33 -5.43 9.17 -0.29
N GLY A 34 -6.75 9.31 -0.19
CA GLY A 34 -7.53 8.84 0.96
C GLY A 34 -7.52 7.32 1.07
N LEU A 35 -7.59 6.60 -0.06
CA LEU A 35 -7.50 5.14 -0.08
C LEU A 35 -6.11 4.64 0.30
N LEU A 36 -5.03 5.28 -0.17
CA LEU A 36 -3.69 4.90 0.25
C LEU A 36 -3.44 5.15 1.72
N ARG A 37 -3.96 6.25 2.27
CA ARG A 37 -3.95 6.49 3.71
C ARG A 37 -4.76 5.41 4.42
N LEU A 38 -5.94 5.05 3.91
CA LEU A 38 -6.74 3.98 4.50
C LEU A 38 -5.98 2.65 4.52
N VAL A 39 -5.30 2.25 3.44
CA VAL A 39 -4.49 1.02 3.43
C VAL A 39 -3.34 1.05 4.43
N PHE A 40 -2.68 2.21 4.58
CA PHE A 40 -1.62 2.36 5.57
C PHE A 40 -2.14 2.25 7.00
N HIS A 41 -3.36 2.72 7.26
CA HIS A 41 -4.03 2.65 8.57
C HIS A 41 -4.69 1.29 8.81
N ASP A 42 -5.20 0.63 7.76
CA ASP A 42 -5.81 -0.70 7.76
C ASP A 42 -4.76 -1.81 7.70
N ALA A 43 -3.56 -1.60 8.25
CA ALA A 43 -2.63 -2.71 8.48
C ALA A 43 -3.16 -3.70 9.55
N GLY A 44 -4.49 -3.90 9.60
CA GLY A 44 -5.31 -4.56 10.62
C GLY A 44 -6.83 -4.27 10.51
N THR A 45 -7.52 -4.72 9.44
CA THR A 45 -8.91 -5.27 9.37
C THR A 45 -10.17 -4.54 9.92
N PHE A 46 -11.31 -4.65 9.20
CA PHE A 46 -12.70 -4.48 9.70
C PHE A 46 -13.71 -5.45 9.04
N SER A 47 -14.85 -5.77 9.69
CA SER A 47 -15.78 -6.88 9.34
C SER A 47 -16.99 -6.51 8.46
N ALA A 48 -17.52 -7.46 7.65
CA ALA A 48 -18.94 -7.85 7.75
C ALA A 48 -19.37 -9.13 6.99
N SER A 49 -20.05 -9.98 7.75
CA SER A 49 -21.14 -10.93 7.42
C SER A 49 -20.99 -11.98 6.30
N LYS A 50 -21.28 -13.23 6.73
CA LYS A 50 -21.55 -14.44 5.94
C LYS A 50 -22.39 -14.15 4.68
N GLY A 51 -21.82 -14.51 3.54
CA GLY A 51 -22.41 -14.33 2.20
C GLY A 51 -21.51 -13.55 1.23
N ARG A 52 -20.45 -12.90 1.74
CA ARG A 52 -19.44 -12.23 0.91
C ARG A 52 -18.30 -13.16 0.52
N THR A 53 -17.95 -13.17 -0.75
CA THR A 53 -16.80 -13.89 -1.32
C THR A 53 -15.45 -13.22 -1.06
N MET A 54 -15.42 -12.09 -0.33
CA MET A 54 -14.24 -11.26 -0.08
C MET A 54 -14.38 -10.50 1.24
N SER A 55 -13.30 -10.46 2.02
CA SER A 55 -13.19 -9.69 3.28
C SER A 55 -13.01 -8.19 3.01
N TRP A 56 -13.26 -7.33 3.99
CA TRP A 56 -12.94 -5.92 3.79
C TRP A 56 -11.45 -5.67 3.76
N ALA A 57 -10.68 -6.45 4.52
CA ALA A 57 -9.24 -6.43 4.43
C ALA A 57 -8.81 -6.56 2.96
N ASP A 58 -9.29 -7.59 2.26
CA ASP A 58 -9.10 -7.80 0.81
C ASP A 58 -9.50 -6.60 -0.03
N LEU A 59 -10.71 -6.09 0.17
CA LEU A 59 -11.19 -4.93 -0.57
C LEU A 59 -10.27 -3.71 -0.39
N ILE A 60 -9.83 -3.41 0.84
CA ILE A 60 -9.02 -2.23 1.15
C ILE A 60 -7.65 -2.31 0.48
N ALA A 61 -6.94 -3.44 0.59
CA ALA A 61 -5.63 -3.57 -0.05
C ALA A 61 -5.71 -3.55 -1.60
N VAL A 62 -6.74 -4.16 -2.20
CA VAL A 62 -6.95 -4.07 -3.65
C VAL A 62 -7.31 -2.63 -4.05
N ALA A 63 -8.12 -1.93 -3.25
CA ALA A 63 -8.48 -0.54 -3.51
C ALA A 63 -7.27 0.40 -3.46
N GLY A 64 -6.32 0.22 -2.54
CA GLY A 64 -5.08 1.00 -2.57
C GLY A 64 -4.17 0.67 -3.75
N SER A 65 -4.10 -0.60 -4.17
CA SER A 65 -3.39 -1.00 -5.38
C SER A 65 -3.99 -0.33 -6.62
N GLU A 66 -5.33 -0.35 -6.75
CA GLU A 66 -6.01 0.35 -7.85
C GLU A 66 -5.84 1.87 -7.75
N ALA A 67 -5.84 2.46 -6.55
CA ALA A 67 -5.57 3.89 -6.35
C ALA A 67 -4.20 4.30 -6.92
N ILE A 68 -3.17 3.46 -6.78
CA ILE A 68 -1.85 3.69 -7.38
C ILE A 68 -1.93 3.60 -8.91
N VAL A 69 -2.55 2.54 -9.43
CA VAL A 69 -2.66 2.30 -10.88
C VAL A 69 -3.41 3.41 -11.59
N ILE A 70 -4.57 3.84 -11.06
CA ILE A 70 -5.35 4.92 -11.70
C ILE A 70 -4.63 6.27 -11.69
N CYS A 71 -3.67 6.44 -10.77
CA CYS A 71 -2.79 7.60 -10.70
C CYS A 71 -1.51 7.44 -11.53
N GLY A 72 -1.36 6.37 -12.31
CA GLY A 72 -0.21 6.15 -13.21
C GLY A 72 0.99 5.45 -12.57
N GLY A 73 0.83 4.93 -11.36
CA GLY A 73 1.85 4.11 -10.67
C GLY A 73 1.85 2.64 -11.11
N PRO A 74 2.68 1.80 -10.47
CA PRO A 74 2.82 0.39 -10.83
C PRO A 74 1.59 -0.44 -10.48
N PHE A 75 1.39 -1.54 -11.22
CA PHE A 75 0.46 -2.59 -10.81
C PHE A 75 1.06 -3.39 -9.64
N ILE A 76 0.28 -3.54 -8.58
CA ILE A 76 0.70 -4.28 -7.38
C ILE A 76 -0.23 -5.49 -7.19
N PRO A 77 0.28 -6.74 -7.34
CA PRO A 77 -0.50 -7.93 -7.06
C PRO A 77 -0.80 -8.01 -5.57
N VAL A 78 -2.06 -8.24 -5.23
CA VAL A 78 -2.54 -8.40 -3.84
C VAL A 78 -2.98 -9.84 -3.67
N LYS A 79 -2.44 -10.52 -2.66
CA LYS A 79 -2.92 -11.85 -2.28
C LYS A 79 -4.27 -11.70 -1.58
N LEU A 80 -5.27 -12.44 -2.05
CA LEU A 80 -6.60 -12.49 -1.46
C LEU A 80 -6.69 -13.61 -0.42
N GLY A 81 -7.78 -13.62 0.35
CA GLY A 81 -8.08 -14.59 1.41
C GLY A 81 -7.76 -14.08 2.81
N ARG A 82 -7.60 -12.77 3.01
CA ARG A 82 -7.38 -12.24 4.37
C ARG A 82 -8.66 -12.32 5.19
N LEU A 83 -8.54 -12.69 6.46
CA LEU A 83 -9.66 -12.67 7.40
C LEU A 83 -9.84 -11.29 8.01
N ASP A 84 -11.10 -10.88 8.22
CA ASP A 84 -11.42 -9.66 8.96
C ASP A 84 -11.32 -9.93 10.48
N SER A 85 -10.61 -9.08 11.23
CA SER A 85 -10.63 -9.09 12.70
C SER A 85 -11.97 -8.64 13.25
N SER A 86 -12.25 -9.12 14.46
CA SER A 86 -13.36 -8.68 15.32
C SER A 86 -12.94 -7.64 16.37
N VAL A 87 -11.64 -7.33 16.44
CA VAL A 87 -11.03 -6.41 17.41
C VAL A 87 -10.37 -5.26 16.65
N ALA A 88 -10.58 -4.04 17.11
CA ALA A 88 -9.96 -2.85 16.54
C ALA A 88 -8.45 -2.78 16.83
N ASP A 89 -7.72 -2.10 15.95
CA ASP A 89 -6.28 -1.87 16.11
C ASP A 89 -5.92 -1.11 17.40
N ILE A 90 -4.71 -1.40 17.90
CA ILE A 90 -4.15 -0.76 19.08
C ILE A 90 -3.83 0.71 18.76
N GLN A 91 -4.33 1.63 19.59
CA GLN A 91 -4.03 3.05 19.44
C GLN A 91 -2.54 3.35 19.67
N GLY A 92 -2.00 4.30 18.92
CA GLY A 92 -0.63 4.79 19.10
C GLY A 92 0.46 4.00 18.38
N GLU A 93 0.11 2.95 17.61
CA GLU A 93 1.09 2.21 16.81
C GLU A 93 1.45 2.88 15.47
N LEU A 94 0.65 3.87 15.05
CA LEU A 94 0.89 4.63 13.82
C LEU A 94 1.83 5.81 14.07
N PRO A 95 2.75 6.10 13.14
CA PRO A 95 3.64 7.24 13.26
C PRO A 95 2.86 8.57 13.22
N SER A 96 3.17 9.48 14.15
CA SER A 96 2.68 10.86 14.10
C SER A 96 3.33 11.62 12.93
N GLU A 97 2.59 12.57 12.35
CA GLU A 97 3.07 13.40 11.24
C GLU A 97 4.24 14.32 11.65
N ASP A 98 4.43 14.58 12.95
CA ASP A 98 5.49 15.45 13.50
C ASP A 98 6.79 14.70 13.86
N LEU A 99 6.87 13.40 13.59
CA LEU A 99 8.06 12.61 13.93
C LEU A 99 9.27 12.98 13.07
N ASN A 100 10.43 13.12 13.71
CA ASN A 100 11.69 13.21 12.98
C ASN A 100 12.07 11.84 12.35
N ALA A 101 13.01 11.87 11.40
CA ALA A 101 13.41 10.69 10.65
C ALA A 101 13.96 9.54 11.52
N VAL A 102 14.59 9.84 12.67
CA VAL A 102 15.12 8.82 13.58
C VAL A 102 13.99 8.10 14.30
N ALA A 103 12.99 8.83 14.80
CA ALA A 103 11.82 8.26 15.45
C ALA A 103 10.96 7.46 14.45
N LEU A 104 10.73 8.01 13.26
CA LEU A 104 10.02 7.32 12.18
C LEU A 104 10.69 5.98 11.83
N LYS A 105 12.02 5.99 11.68
CA LYS A 105 12.81 4.78 11.43
C LYS A 105 12.61 3.73 12.52
N LYS A 106 12.60 4.12 13.80
CA LYS A 106 12.40 3.18 14.91
C LYS A 106 11.02 2.50 14.86
N ILE A 107 9.96 3.24 14.53
CA ILE A 107 8.60 2.70 14.41
C ILE A 107 8.49 1.71 13.25
N PHE A 108 9.04 2.05 12.08
CA PHE A 108 9.05 1.13 10.95
C PHE A 108 9.85 -0.14 11.27
N GLN A 109 11.00 0.01 11.94
CA GLN A 109 11.81 -1.12 12.37
C GLN A 109 11.10 -2.04 13.39
N SER A 110 10.33 -1.49 14.34
CA SER A 110 9.56 -2.31 15.28
C SER A 110 8.44 -3.09 14.59
N LYS A 111 7.97 -2.63 13.42
CA LYS A 111 7.03 -3.36 12.55
C LYS A 111 7.74 -4.24 11.50
N GLY A 112 9.05 -4.43 11.61
CA GLY A 112 9.83 -5.30 10.74
C GLY A 112 10.20 -4.70 9.38
N PHE A 113 10.06 -3.39 9.18
CA PHE A 113 10.48 -2.70 7.96
C PHE A 113 11.90 -2.15 8.07
N SER A 114 12.66 -2.35 6.99
CA SER A 114 13.96 -1.72 6.77
C SER A 114 13.81 -0.21 6.53
N THR A 115 14.91 0.52 6.67
CA THR A 115 14.95 1.95 6.31
C THR A 115 14.65 2.17 4.82
N GLN A 116 15.01 1.24 3.94
CA GLN A 116 14.69 1.35 2.51
C GLN A 116 13.18 1.26 2.28
N GLU A 117 12.51 0.26 2.89
CA GLU A 117 11.06 0.09 2.78
C GLU A 117 10.30 1.28 3.39
N MET A 118 10.78 1.84 4.51
CA MET A 118 10.24 3.08 5.07
C MET A 118 10.32 4.24 4.06
N VAL A 119 11.49 4.44 3.43
CA VAL A 119 11.67 5.51 2.44
C VAL A 119 10.78 5.27 1.21
N ALA A 120 10.67 4.03 0.74
CA ALA A 120 9.78 3.68 -0.37
C ALA A 120 8.32 3.99 -0.01
N LEU A 121 7.80 3.48 1.11
CA LEU A 121 6.41 3.72 1.54
C LEU A 121 6.11 5.22 1.77
N SER A 122 7.09 6.00 2.21
CA SER A 122 6.95 7.45 2.34
C SER A 122 6.67 8.14 0.99
N GLY A 123 7.07 7.52 -0.13
CA GLY A 123 6.75 7.97 -1.49
C GLY A 123 5.25 8.03 -1.80
N ALA A 124 4.39 7.38 -1.01
CA ALA A 124 2.94 7.50 -1.15
C ALA A 124 2.45 8.96 -1.01
N HIS A 125 3.22 9.82 -0.32
CA HIS A 125 2.94 11.25 -0.20
C HIS A 125 3.07 12.04 -1.50
N THR A 126 3.54 11.44 -2.60
CA THR A 126 3.44 12.04 -3.94
C THR A 126 1.97 12.31 -4.34
N LEU A 127 1.04 11.54 -3.77
CA LEU A 127 -0.39 11.76 -3.93
C LEU A 127 -0.97 12.63 -2.80
N GLY A 128 -1.96 13.44 -3.14
CA GLY A 128 -2.70 14.29 -2.20
C GLY A 128 -2.13 15.69 -2.05
N SER A 129 -2.79 16.49 -1.21
CA SER A 129 -2.64 17.95 -1.18
C SER A 129 -1.47 18.47 -0.35
N LYS A 130 -0.41 17.67 -0.13
CA LYS A 130 0.78 18.11 0.62
C LYS A 130 1.76 18.97 -0.22
N GLY A 131 1.42 19.26 -1.48
CA GLY A 131 2.21 20.14 -2.36
C GLY A 131 3.44 19.46 -2.97
N PHE A 132 3.49 18.13 -2.98
CA PHE A 132 4.54 17.36 -3.65
C PHE A 132 4.06 17.02 -5.05
N GLY A 133 4.61 17.67 -6.08
CA GLY A 133 4.28 17.37 -7.47
C GLY A 133 2.80 17.54 -7.82
N ASN A 134 2.30 16.69 -8.72
CA ASN A 134 0.88 16.65 -9.08
C ASN A 134 0.13 15.74 -8.10
N PRO A 135 -0.89 16.24 -7.37
CA PRO A 135 -1.56 15.51 -6.28
C PRO A 135 -2.32 14.26 -6.71
N THR A 136 -2.41 14.00 -8.03
CA THR A 136 -3.16 12.89 -8.64
C THR A 136 -2.30 12.01 -9.55
N VAL A 137 -0.98 12.21 -9.57
CA VAL A 137 -0.03 11.42 -10.34
C VAL A 137 0.91 10.71 -9.36
N PHE A 138 0.93 9.39 -9.41
CA PHE A 138 1.83 8.61 -8.58
C PHE A 138 3.16 8.48 -9.31
N ASP A 139 4.13 9.33 -8.96
CA ASP A 139 5.48 9.36 -9.54
C ASP A 139 6.55 9.58 -8.45
N ASN A 140 7.81 9.75 -8.85
CA ASN A 140 8.92 9.96 -7.92
C ASN A 140 9.17 11.43 -7.52
N SER A 141 8.27 12.37 -7.85
CA SER A 141 8.45 13.81 -7.56
C SER A 141 8.54 14.15 -6.06
N TYR A 142 7.97 13.30 -5.20
CA TYR A 142 8.16 13.38 -3.75
C TYR A 142 9.65 13.45 -3.35
N TYR A 143 10.52 12.71 -4.03
CA TYR A 143 11.94 12.65 -3.71
C TYR A 143 12.71 13.90 -4.16
N ASP A 144 12.19 14.67 -5.12
CA ASP A 144 12.76 15.98 -5.46
C ASP A 144 12.69 16.94 -4.28
N MET A 145 11.53 16.98 -3.61
CA MET A 145 11.26 17.87 -2.50
C MET A 145 11.95 17.41 -1.22
N ILE A 146 11.97 16.11 -0.91
CA ILE A 146 12.65 15.62 0.29
C ILE A 146 14.16 15.85 0.22
N LEU A 147 14.80 15.75 -0.95
CA LEU A 147 16.24 16.06 -1.08
C LEU A 147 16.58 17.52 -0.75
N PHE A 148 15.62 18.44 -0.92
CA PHE A 148 15.79 19.82 -0.50
C PHE A 148 15.82 19.98 1.03
N ILE A 149 15.19 19.05 1.76
CA ILE A 149 15.02 19.10 3.22
C ILE A 149 16.01 18.17 3.95
N SER A 150 16.38 17.03 3.35
CA SER A 150 17.24 16.02 3.95
C SER A 150 17.89 15.11 2.91
N SER A 151 19.22 15.00 2.94
CA SER A 151 20.00 14.07 2.10
C SER A 151 20.40 12.78 2.85
N THR A 152 19.75 12.50 3.99
CA THR A 152 20.24 11.55 5.01
C THR A 152 20.23 10.09 4.56
N PHE A 153 19.42 9.74 3.55
CA PHE A 153 19.32 8.36 3.04
C PHE A 153 19.68 8.29 1.56
N SER A 154 20.64 7.41 1.21
CA SER A 154 21.05 7.15 -0.18
C SER A 154 19.88 6.71 -1.07
N TRP A 155 18.88 6.04 -0.49
CA TRP A 155 17.67 5.61 -1.18
C TRP A 155 16.84 6.77 -1.77
N ILE A 156 16.85 7.95 -1.13
CA ILE A 156 16.13 9.13 -1.63
C ILE A 156 16.72 9.56 -2.99
N GLN A 157 18.06 9.62 -3.08
CA GLN A 157 18.73 9.95 -4.34
C GLN A 157 18.49 8.87 -5.41
N LEU A 158 18.48 7.59 -5.01
CA LEU A 158 18.17 6.48 -5.91
C LEU A 158 16.77 6.60 -6.51
N TYR A 159 15.76 6.87 -5.69
CA TYR A 159 14.39 6.97 -6.17
C TYR A 159 14.13 8.23 -6.99
N LYS A 160 14.80 9.34 -6.66
CA LYS A 160 14.77 10.56 -7.49
C LYS A 160 15.30 10.31 -8.90
N ARG A 161 16.41 9.56 -9.04
CA ARG A 161 17.02 9.29 -10.35
C ARG A 161 16.39 8.12 -11.13
N ASP A 162 15.69 7.22 -10.44
CA ASP A 162 15.18 5.98 -11.02
C ASP A 162 13.77 5.67 -10.50
N GLN A 163 12.77 6.15 -11.26
CA GLN A 163 11.36 5.91 -10.97
C GLN A 163 11.00 4.42 -11.02
N SER A 164 11.61 3.65 -11.93
CA SER A 164 11.37 2.22 -12.04
C SER A 164 11.82 1.49 -10.77
N LYS A 165 12.97 1.88 -10.21
CA LYS A 165 13.44 1.34 -8.93
C LYS A 165 12.55 1.74 -7.77
N PHE A 166 12.06 2.98 -7.74
CA PHE A 166 11.05 3.40 -6.76
C PHE A 166 9.80 2.53 -6.85
N TYR A 167 9.24 2.33 -8.04
CA TYR A 167 8.05 1.51 -8.24
C TYR A 167 8.25 0.06 -7.81
N ALA A 168 9.39 -0.55 -8.15
CA ALA A 168 9.71 -1.92 -7.76
C ALA A 168 9.75 -2.06 -6.23
N ASP A 169 10.46 -1.16 -5.55
CA ASP A 169 10.60 -1.22 -4.09
C ASP A 169 9.29 -0.86 -3.37
N PHE A 170 8.55 0.12 -3.88
CA PHE A 170 7.23 0.47 -3.34
C PHE A 170 6.27 -0.71 -3.44
N THR A 171 6.27 -1.42 -4.58
CA THR A 171 5.45 -2.63 -4.80
C THR A 171 5.75 -3.68 -3.74
N LEU A 172 7.04 -3.97 -3.49
CA LEU A 172 7.45 -4.96 -2.48
C LEU A 172 7.07 -4.52 -1.06
N ALA A 173 7.33 -3.26 -0.72
CA ALA A 173 7.02 -2.72 0.60
C ALA A 173 5.51 -2.64 0.86
N TYR A 174 4.71 -2.29 -0.15
CA TYR A 174 3.25 -2.31 -0.09
C TYR A 174 2.72 -3.73 0.12
N THR A 175 3.22 -4.71 -0.64
CA THR A 175 2.82 -6.11 -0.47
C THR A 175 3.15 -6.61 0.94
N LYS A 176 4.31 -6.24 1.48
CA LYS A 176 4.66 -6.55 2.88
C LYS A 176 3.74 -5.86 3.88
N LEU A 177 3.40 -4.59 3.64
CA LEU A 177 2.49 -3.82 4.49
C LEU A 177 1.10 -4.46 4.59
N VAL A 178 0.47 -4.79 3.47
CA VAL A 178 -0.89 -5.35 3.47
C VAL A 178 -0.96 -6.79 3.99
N ASN A 179 0.18 -7.46 4.10
CA ASN A 179 0.30 -8.81 4.66
C ASN A 179 0.76 -8.81 6.14
N LEU A 180 1.10 -7.64 6.70
CA LEU A 180 1.57 -7.53 8.07
C LEU A 180 0.43 -7.91 9.03
N GLY A 181 0.68 -8.89 9.90
CA GLY A 181 -0.32 -9.35 10.89
C GLY A 181 -1.54 -10.05 10.29
N ALA A 182 -1.58 -10.29 8.98
CA ALA A 182 -2.75 -10.85 8.31
C ALA A 182 -2.93 -12.34 8.62
N GLU A 183 -4.14 -12.71 9.04
CA GLU A 183 -4.63 -14.09 9.08
C GLU A 183 -5.27 -14.45 7.74
N TRP A 184 -5.15 -15.71 7.33
CA TRP A 184 -5.58 -16.19 6.01
C TRP A 184 -6.58 -17.33 6.14
N GLU A 185 -7.54 -17.37 5.22
CA GLU A 185 -8.32 -18.59 4.97
C GLU A 185 -7.35 -19.72 4.56
N GLY A 186 -7.42 -20.84 5.28
CA GLY A 186 -6.57 -22.03 5.08
C GLY A 186 -7.00 -22.92 3.93
#